data_AF-A0A8B9K631-F1
#
_entry.id   AF-A0A8B9K631-F1
#
_cell.length_a   1.000
_cell.length_b   1.000
_cell.length_c   1.000
_cell.angle_alpha   90.00
_cell.angle_beta   90.00
_cell.angle_gamma   90.00
#
_symmetry.space_group_name_H-M   'P 1'
#
loop_
_entity.id
_entity.type
_entity.pdbx_description
1 polymer ?
#
loop_
_entity_poly.entity_id
_entity_poly.type
_entity_poly.pdbx_seq_one_letter_code
_entity_poly.pdbx_strand_id
1 'polypeptide(L)'
;MQLNPITDNIILIILIDWGNAYFFLYLLQVHTVCIDGVGNYGIANNVNIPEPPDSRSQNSLRQSWEMNYQEAAIYLQEGQNNDKFYTHPRSPRALSAYLFAHNHLFYLMELLTGALLMLLSLSEAPAVPSLRLDVYVHATLELLALVMVAFELCMKLRWLGFHTFIRHKRTMVKTCVLFIQFIEAIVVLVRQTSHLRVTRALRPIFLVDCRYCGAVRRNLRQIFQSLPPFIDILLLLLFFMIIFAILGFCLFSTNPADHYFNTLENSIVSLFVLLTTANFPDVMMPAYSRNRWSCVFFIVYLSIELYFIMNLLLAVVFDTFNGVERVKFKSLLLHKRSAIEHAFQLLVSRQRPDGVSLKQFDGLLRFYRPRMSARDRFLTFKALNQSGTTMLSLQDFYKIYEVMGLKWKARRSGEHWFDDLPHTAFLIFKGFIHLLSFVSTLILLVLSCFVVYGVEVLLKITGLGPVAYFSSGWNLFDFSVTVFAFLGLIALAFHMEPFYFIVVLRPLQLLRLFKIKQRYRNVLDTMFELFPRMARGVLLSQQLQQHSQ
;
A
#
# COMPACT_ATOMS: atom_id res chain seq x y z
N MET A 1 33.86 -23.52 19.31
CA MET A 1 33.14 -22.78 20.38
C MET A 1 31.69 -22.64 19.96
N GLN A 2 30.84 -23.51 20.50
CA GLN A 2 29.39 -23.48 20.32
C GLN A 2 28.81 -22.35 21.20
N LEU A 3 28.01 -21.46 20.62
CA LEU A 3 27.19 -20.50 21.35
C LEU A 3 25.73 -20.97 21.26
N ASN A 4 25.11 -21.06 22.45
CA ASN A 4 23.82 -21.68 22.73
C ASN A 4 22.62 -20.82 22.24
N PRO A 5 21.53 -21.43 21.73
CA PRO A 5 20.30 -20.75 21.31
C PRO A 5 19.30 -20.48 22.46
N ILE A 6 19.77 -20.40 23.71
CA ILE A 6 18.89 -20.36 24.90
C ILE A 6 18.57 -18.92 25.35
N THR A 7 19.35 -17.92 24.91
CA THR A 7 19.14 -16.53 25.32
C THR A 7 17.99 -15.81 24.60
N ASP A 8 17.64 -16.22 23.38
CA ASP A 8 16.59 -15.54 22.60
C ASP A 8 15.16 -15.89 23.06
N ASN A 9 14.97 -17.06 23.68
CA ASN A 9 13.67 -17.46 24.24
C ASN A 9 13.41 -16.86 25.63
N ILE A 10 14.46 -16.48 26.37
CA ILE A 10 14.30 -15.86 27.70
C ILE A 10 13.86 -14.40 27.57
N ILE A 11 14.31 -13.69 26.53
CA ILE A 11 13.87 -12.30 26.28
C ILE A 11 12.39 -12.26 25.82
N LEU A 12 11.92 -13.28 25.10
CA LEU A 12 10.52 -13.37 24.67
C LEU A 12 9.58 -13.73 25.84
N ILE A 13 10.05 -14.48 26.83
CA ILE A 13 9.25 -14.87 28.01
C ILE A 13 9.24 -13.74 29.07
N ILE A 14 10.33 -12.98 29.23
CA ILE A 14 10.37 -11.85 30.17
C ILE A 14 9.51 -10.66 29.70
N LEU A 15 9.30 -10.49 28.38
CA LEU A 15 8.39 -9.47 27.83
C LEU A 15 6.89 -9.82 27.97
N ILE A 16 6.55 -11.06 28.31
CA ILE A 16 5.16 -11.51 28.49
C ILE A 16 4.70 -11.34 29.94
N ASP A 17 5.60 -11.36 30.93
CA ASP A 17 5.22 -11.32 32.35
C ASP A 17 5.18 -9.91 32.98
N TRP A 18 5.75 -8.88 32.36
CA TRP A 18 5.72 -7.52 32.91
C TRP A 18 4.52 -6.66 32.48
N GLY A 19 3.62 -7.19 31.64
CA GLY A 19 2.37 -6.53 31.24
C GLY A 19 1.14 -6.91 32.09
N ASN A 20 1.21 -7.99 32.88
CA ASN A 20 0.05 -8.55 33.56
C ASN A 20 -0.27 -7.91 34.92
N ALA A 21 0.64 -7.11 35.51
CA ALA A 21 0.41 -6.49 36.80
C ALA A 21 -0.47 -5.22 36.76
N TYR A 22 -0.54 -4.52 35.61
CA TYR A 22 -1.45 -3.38 35.41
C TYR A 22 -2.79 -3.77 34.78
N PHE A 23 -2.92 -5.03 34.34
CA PHE A 23 -4.10 -5.59 33.70
C PHE A 23 -5.21 -5.94 34.70
N PHE A 24 -4.87 -6.23 35.97
CA PHE A 24 -5.85 -6.69 36.96
C PHE A 24 -6.55 -5.55 37.73
N LEU A 25 -5.93 -4.37 37.83
CA LEU A 25 -6.50 -3.22 38.55
C LEU A 25 -7.42 -2.33 37.70
N TYR A 26 -7.35 -2.41 36.36
CA TYR A 26 -8.26 -1.65 35.48
C TYR A 26 -9.55 -2.43 35.12
N LEU A 27 -9.54 -3.76 35.26
CA LEU A 27 -10.69 -4.62 34.97
C LEU A 27 -11.79 -4.56 36.05
N LEU A 28 -11.46 -4.12 37.28
CA LEU A 28 -12.44 -4.01 38.37
C LEU A 28 -13.20 -2.67 38.39
N GLN A 29 -12.78 -1.67 37.60
CA GLN A 29 -13.39 -0.33 37.64
C GLN A 29 -14.29 -0.02 36.44
N VAL A 30 -14.33 -0.89 35.42
CA VAL A 30 -15.22 -0.73 34.25
C VAL A 30 -16.50 -1.58 34.36
N HIS A 31 -16.62 -2.42 35.40
CA HIS A 31 -17.73 -3.38 35.51
C HIS A 31 -18.98 -2.85 36.23
N THR A 32 -19.08 -1.55 36.54
CA THR A 32 -20.17 -0.98 37.36
C THR A 32 -20.93 0.21 36.77
N VAL A 33 -20.76 0.56 35.48
CA VAL A 33 -21.62 1.57 34.86
C VAL A 33 -21.99 1.16 33.44
N CYS A 34 -23.26 0.78 33.29
CA CYS A 34 -24.10 0.66 32.08
C CYS A 34 -24.91 -0.64 32.07
N ILE A 35 -25.69 -0.86 33.14
CA ILE A 35 -27.01 -1.49 33.01
C ILE A 35 -27.98 -0.33 32.98
N ASP A 36 -28.62 -0.10 31.83
CA ASP A 36 -30.01 0.34 31.73
C ASP A 36 -30.42 0.45 30.26
N GLY A 37 -31.51 -0.22 29.90
CA GLY A 37 -32.15 -0.12 28.58
C GLY A 37 -32.38 -1.44 27.84
N VAL A 38 -32.80 -2.52 28.53
CA VAL A 38 -33.37 -3.70 27.86
C VAL A 38 -34.87 -3.48 27.68
N GLY A 39 -35.25 -3.27 26.42
CA GLY A 39 -36.64 -3.25 25.97
C GLY A 39 -37.29 -4.61 26.15
N ASN A 40 -38.39 -4.60 26.89
CA ASN A 40 -39.25 -5.70 27.27
C ASN A 40 -39.86 -6.41 26.03
N TYR A 41 -39.67 -7.73 25.90
CA TYR A 41 -40.51 -8.57 25.04
C TYR A 41 -41.02 -9.76 25.86
N GLY A 42 -42.35 -9.84 25.94
CA GLY A 42 -43.10 -10.70 26.84
C GLY A 42 -42.87 -12.19 26.64
N ILE A 43 -42.90 -12.87 27.78
CA ILE A 43 -42.94 -14.33 27.95
C ILE A 43 -44.31 -14.83 27.49
N ALA A 44 -44.33 -15.79 26.57
CA ALA A 44 -45.46 -16.68 26.36
C ALA A 44 -44.95 -18.11 26.34
N ASN A 45 -45.11 -18.80 27.47
CA ASN A 45 -45.00 -20.25 27.55
C ASN A 45 -46.19 -20.86 26.79
N ASN A 46 -45.92 -21.74 25.85
CA ASN A 46 -46.82 -22.84 25.52
C ASN A 46 -46.01 -24.01 24.97
N VAL A 47 -45.97 -25.08 25.77
CA VAL A 47 -45.53 -26.41 25.35
C VAL A 47 -46.61 -26.94 24.41
N ASN A 48 -46.29 -27.19 23.15
CA ASN A 48 -47.09 -28.02 22.25
C ASN A 48 -46.17 -28.88 21.36
N ILE A 49 -46.58 -30.13 21.21
CA ILE A 49 -45.97 -31.28 20.51
C ILE A 49 -45.74 -30.96 19.01
N PRO A 50 -44.74 -31.55 18.31
CA PRO A 50 -44.35 -31.06 16.98
C PRO A 50 -45.27 -31.57 15.86
N GLU A 51 -46.00 -30.64 15.25
CA GLU A 51 -46.55 -30.78 13.90
C GLU A 51 -45.47 -30.50 12.83
N PRO A 52 -45.57 -31.08 11.62
CA PRO A 52 -44.59 -30.83 10.57
C PRO A 52 -44.62 -29.35 10.14
N PRO A 53 -43.46 -28.71 9.90
CA PRO A 53 -43.40 -27.26 9.70
C PRO A 53 -44.04 -26.83 8.38
N ASP A 54 -45.01 -25.92 8.47
CA ASP A 54 -45.66 -25.23 7.34
C ASP A 54 -44.64 -24.63 6.36
N SER A 55 -44.86 -24.80 5.06
CA SER A 55 -43.98 -24.28 3.99
C SER A 55 -43.72 -22.76 4.04
N ARG A 56 -44.67 -21.98 4.57
CA ARG A 56 -44.50 -20.54 4.81
C ARG A 56 -43.50 -20.22 5.92
N SER A 57 -43.46 -21.03 6.98
CA SER A 57 -42.52 -20.87 8.10
C SER A 57 -41.08 -21.21 7.69
N GLN A 58 -40.91 -22.19 6.81
CA GLN A 58 -39.59 -22.54 6.27
C GLN A 58 -39.03 -21.44 5.36
N ASN A 59 -39.88 -20.80 4.57
CA ASN A 59 -39.47 -19.69 3.70
C ASN A 59 -39.05 -18.44 4.49
N SER A 60 -39.77 -18.09 5.57
CA SER A 60 -39.40 -16.96 6.42
C SER A 60 -38.10 -17.20 7.19
N LEU A 61 -37.89 -18.42 7.70
CA LEU A 61 -36.63 -18.82 8.33
C LEU A 61 -35.46 -18.76 7.33
N ARG A 62 -35.66 -19.21 6.09
CA ARG A 62 -34.63 -19.16 5.04
C ARG A 62 -34.25 -17.72 4.69
N GLN A 63 -35.23 -16.83 4.56
CA GLN A 63 -35.00 -15.40 4.32
C GLN A 63 -34.25 -14.75 5.49
N SER A 64 -34.59 -15.09 6.73
CA SER A 64 -33.87 -14.59 7.92
C SER A 64 -32.40 -15.02 7.93
N TRP A 65 -32.10 -16.27 7.58
CA TRP A 65 -30.72 -16.75 7.50
C TRP A 65 -29.94 -16.10 6.35
N GLU A 66 -30.57 -15.86 5.18
CA GLU A 66 -29.91 -15.16 4.08
C GLU A 66 -29.51 -13.72 4.47
N MET A 67 -30.36 -13.02 5.22
CA MET A 67 -30.03 -11.71 5.78
C MET A 67 -28.86 -11.77 6.76
N ASN A 68 -28.84 -12.76 7.68
CA ASN A 68 -27.73 -12.94 8.62
C ASN A 68 -26.41 -13.24 7.91
N TYR A 69 -26.42 -14.04 6.84
CA TYR A 69 -25.22 -14.32 6.04
C TYR A 69 -24.70 -13.07 5.33
N GLN A 70 -25.61 -12.25 4.79
CA GLN A 70 -25.25 -10.99 4.16
C GLN A 70 -24.68 -9.99 5.18
N GLU A 71 -25.30 -9.88 6.35
CA GLU A 71 -24.84 -9.01 7.44
C GLU A 71 -23.46 -9.44 7.97
N ALA A 72 -23.26 -10.73 8.23
CA ALA A 72 -21.98 -11.29 8.65
C ALA A 72 -20.87 -11.06 7.59
N ALA A 73 -21.21 -11.18 6.30
CA ALA A 73 -20.28 -10.87 5.23
C ALA A 73 -19.88 -9.38 5.21
N ILE A 74 -20.84 -8.47 5.49
CA ILE A 74 -20.58 -7.04 5.60
C ILE A 74 -19.65 -6.74 6.78
N TYR A 75 -19.86 -7.33 7.97
CA TYR A 75 -18.94 -7.15 9.10
C TYR A 75 -17.51 -7.56 8.75
N LEU A 76 -17.32 -8.71 8.07
CA LEU A 76 -16.00 -9.14 7.63
C LEU A 76 -15.38 -8.18 6.60
N GLN A 77 -16.19 -7.59 5.71
CA GLN A 77 -15.75 -6.57 4.75
C GLN A 77 -15.36 -5.26 5.46
N GLU A 78 -16.19 -4.77 6.39
CA GLU A 78 -15.92 -3.57 7.21
C GLU A 78 -14.65 -3.74 8.05
N GLY A 79 -14.45 -4.91 8.65
CA GLY A 79 -13.24 -5.28 9.38
C GLY A 79 -11.99 -5.26 8.50
N GLN A 80 -12.07 -5.82 7.29
CA GLN A 80 -10.96 -5.83 6.33
C GLN A 80 -10.63 -4.41 5.82
N ASN A 81 -11.65 -3.57 5.66
CA ASN A 81 -11.52 -2.22 5.12
C ASN A 81 -11.11 -1.19 6.18
N ASN A 82 -11.22 -1.56 7.46
CA ASN A 82 -11.09 -0.66 8.61
C ASN A 82 -12.15 0.46 8.57
N ASP A 83 -13.38 0.08 8.25
CA ASP A 83 -14.57 0.93 8.36
C ASP A 83 -15.16 0.79 9.76
N LYS A 84 -15.77 1.86 10.27
CA LYS A 84 -16.26 1.90 11.67
C LYS A 84 -17.63 1.22 11.78
N PHE A 85 -17.83 0.38 12.79
CA PHE A 85 -19.09 -0.38 12.95
C PHE A 85 -20.31 0.48 13.30
N TYR A 86 -20.14 1.73 13.72
CA TYR A 86 -21.30 2.62 13.97
C TYR A 86 -22.04 3.02 12.69
N THR A 87 -21.44 2.84 11.50
CA THR A 87 -22.09 3.08 10.19
C THR A 87 -22.69 1.82 9.58
N HIS A 88 -22.78 0.73 10.35
CA HIS A 88 -23.26 -0.55 9.86
C HIS A 88 -24.73 -0.46 9.41
N PRO A 89 -25.08 -0.99 8.22
CA PRO A 89 -26.43 -0.86 7.67
C PRO A 89 -27.44 -1.77 8.39
N ARG A 90 -28.21 -1.22 9.34
CA ARG A 90 -29.26 -1.96 10.08
C ARG A 90 -30.62 -2.05 9.37
N SER A 91 -30.85 -1.20 8.36
CA SER A 91 -32.14 -1.13 7.66
C SER A 91 -31.99 -1.51 6.18
N PRO A 92 -33.04 -2.03 5.53
CA PRO A 92 -32.98 -2.42 4.12
C PRO A 92 -32.65 -1.25 3.19
N ARG A 93 -33.08 -0.02 3.54
CA ARG A 93 -32.73 1.21 2.81
C ARG A 93 -31.25 1.59 2.99
N ALA A 94 -30.70 1.41 4.19
CA ALA A 94 -29.28 1.63 4.43
C ALA A 94 -28.42 0.56 3.75
N LEU A 95 -28.90 -0.69 3.69
CA LEU A 95 -28.23 -1.81 3.02
C LEU A 95 -28.11 -1.56 1.50
N SER A 96 -29.18 -1.12 0.84
CA SER A 96 -29.12 -0.82 -0.59
C SER A 96 -28.18 0.35 -0.90
N ALA A 97 -28.16 1.39 -0.06
CA ALA A 97 -27.21 2.49 -0.16
C ALA A 97 -25.75 2.03 0.07
N TYR A 98 -25.52 1.17 1.06
CA TYR A 98 -24.22 0.58 1.36
C TYR A 98 -23.70 -0.23 0.15
N LEU A 99 -24.52 -1.14 -0.38
CA LEU A 99 -24.14 -1.98 -1.52
C LEU A 99 -23.85 -1.16 -2.78
N PHE A 100 -24.61 -0.08 -3.01
CA PHE A 100 -24.36 0.83 -4.12
C PHE A 100 -23.01 1.54 -3.96
N ALA A 101 -22.74 2.10 -2.79
CA ALA A 101 -21.49 2.82 -2.51
C ALA A 101 -20.26 1.89 -2.48
N HIS A 102 -20.43 0.62 -2.13
CA HIS A 102 -19.34 -0.36 -2.03
C HIS A 102 -19.10 -1.17 -3.32
N ASN A 103 -19.69 -0.74 -4.44
CA ASN A 103 -19.49 -1.39 -5.72
C ASN A 103 -18.14 -1.02 -6.36
N HIS A 104 -17.51 -1.97 -7.06
CA HIS A 104 -16.25 -1.74 -7.77
C HIS A 104 -16.37 -0.65 -8.85
N LEU A 105 -17.53 -0.53 -9.50
CA LEU A 105 -17.79 0.55 -10.46
C LEU A 105 -17.77 1.92 -9.79
N PHE A 106 -18.31 2.03 -8.58
CA PHE A 106 -18.29 3.28 -7.82
C PHE A 106 -16.85 3.66 -7.44
N TYR A 107 -16.04 2.70 -6.98
CA TYR A 107 -14.62 2.94 -6.70
C TYR A 107 -13.80 3.30 -7.94
N LEU A 108 -14.12 2.70 -9.09
CA LEU A 108 -13.46 3.02 -10.36
C LEU A 108 -13.82 4.44 -10.82
N MET A 109 -15.09 4.82 -10.69
CA MET A 109 -15.57 6.17 -10.98
C MET A 109 -14.86 7.21 -10.09
N GLU A 110 -14.71 6.96 -8.78
CA GLU A 110 -13.95 7.84 -7.88
C GLU A 110 -12.50 8.02 -8.35
N LEU A 111 -11.83 6.91 -8.70
CA LEU A 111 -10.44 6.93 -9.14
C LEU A 111 -10.27 7.67 -10.47
N LEU A 112 -11.13 7.41 -11.44
CA LEU A 112 -11.08 8.05 -12.75
C LEU A 112 -11.36 9.55 -12.64
N THR A 113 -12.32 9.96 -11.82
CA THR A 113 -12.65 11.38 -11.61
C THR A 113 -11.50 12.12 -10.92
N GLY A 114 -10.91 11.52 -9.86
CA GLY A 114 -9.73 12.07 -9.20
C GLY A 114 -8.51 12.16 -10.11
N ALA A 115 -8.26 11.12 -10.93
CA ALA A 115 -7.17 11.11 -11.90
C ALA A 115 -7.39 12.15 -13.02
N LEU A 116 -8.62 12.30 -13.51
CA LEU A 116 -8.98 13.30 -14.51
C LEU A 116 -8.72 14.73 -14.00
N LEU A 117 -9.13 15.06 -12.77
CA LEU A 117 -8.89 16.38 -12.16
C LEU A 117 -7.38 16.70 -12.02
N MET A 118 -6.57 15.68 -11.74
CA MET A 118 -5.11 15.83 -11.68
C MET A 118 -4.50 16.02 -13.07
N LEU A 119 -4.91 15.20 -14.05
CA LEU A 119 -4.40 15.27 -15.42
C LEU A 119 -4.81 16.56 -16.14
N LEU A 120 -5.97 17.14 -15.80
CA LEU A 120 -6.44 18.40 -16.38
C LEU A 120 -5.44 19.54 -16.15
N SER A 121 -4.68 19.49 -15.04
CA SER A 121 -3.62 20.47 -14.76
C SER A 121 -2.52 20.52 -15.83
N LEU A 122 -2.34 19.49 -16.66
CA LEU A 122 -1.38 19.48 -17.77
C LEU A 122 -1.85 20.33 -18.96
N SER A 123 -3.16 20.48 -19.11
CA SER A 123 -3.82 21.19 -20.20
C SER A 123 -4.17 22.65 -19.87
N GLU A 124 -4.21 22.97 -18.58
CA GLU A 124 -4.48 24.30 -18.06
C GLU A 124 -3.21 25.17 -18.01
N ALA A 125 -3.33 26.49 -18.12
CA ALA A 125 -2.19 27.39 -18.03
C ALA A 125 -1.48 27.29 -16.65
N PRO A 126 -0.13 27.19 -16.58
CA PRO A 126 0.81 27.02 -17.70
C PRO A 126 0.78 25.58 -18.28
N ALA A 127 0.34 25.45 -19.53
CA ALA A 127 0.08 24.16 -20.16
C ALA A 127 1.31 23.65 -20.91
N VAL A 128 1.43 22.32 -21.01
CA VAL A 128 2.36 21.69 -21.96
C VAL A 128 1.91 22.08 -23.38
N PRO A 129 2.79 22.64 -24.26
CA PRO A 129 2.37 23.19 -25.55
C PRO A 129 1.54 22.24 -26.41
N SER A 130 1.85 20.95 -26.39
CA SER A 130 1.15 19.91 -27.16
C SER A 130 -0.23 19.53 -26.62
N LEU A 131 -0.56 19.86 -25.37
CA LEU A 131 -1.80 19.48 -24.67
C LEU A 131 -2.65 20.69 -24.28
N ARG A 132 -2.35 21.86 -24.83
CA ARG A 132 -3.06 23.10 -24.50
C ARG A 132 -4.49 23.04 -25.02
N LEU A 133 -5.45 23.17 -24.09
CA LEU A 133 -6.87 23.27 -24.39
C LEU A 133 -7.36 24.70 -24.22
N ASP A 134 -8.36 25.08 -25.01
CA ASP A 134 -9.05 26.36 -24.86
C ASP A 134 -9.69 26.50 -23.47
N VAL A 135 -9.89 27.75 -23.05
CA VAL A 135 -10.38 28.08 -21.69
C VAL A 135 -11.72 27.44 -21.37
N TYR A 136 -12.65 27.52 -22.32
CA TYR A 136 -13.98 26.93 -22.16
C TYR A 136 -13.93 25.39 -22.11
N VAL A 137 -13.04 24.73 -22.86
CA VAL A 137 -12.95 23.26 -22.91
C VAL A 137 -12.48 22.72 -21.57
N HIS A 138 -11.36 23.22 -21.05
CA HIS A 138 -10.86 22.72 -19.78
C HIS A 138 -11.77 23.13 -18.60
N ALA A 139 -12.39 24.32 -18.62
CA ALA A 139 -13.32 24.74 -17.56
C ALA A 139 -14.61 23.90 -17.53
N THR A 140 -15.13 23.48 -18.69
CA THR A 140 -16.30 22.59 -18.75
C THR A 140 -15.96 21.17 -18.32
N LEU A 141 -14.79 20.65 -18.67
CA LEU A 141 -14.29 19.36 -18.17
C LEU A 141 -14.07 19.39 -16.65
N GLU A 142 -13.53 20.48 -16.12
CA GLU A 142 -13.39 20.69 -14.68
C GLU A 142 -14.75 20.66 -13.98
N LEU A 143 -15.72 21.42 -14.49
CA LEU A 143 -17.07 21.48 -13.94
C LEU A 143 -17.76 20.10 -13.97
N LEU A 144 -17.63 19.35 -15.07
CA LEU A 144 -18.16 18.00 -15.19
C LEU A 144 -17.56 17.07 -14.13
N ALA A 145 -16.25 17.11 -13.94
CA ALA A 145 -15.57 16.30 -12.93
C ALA A 145 -15.98 16.70 -11.50
N LEU A 146 -16.14 17.99 -11.21
CA LEU A 146 -16.62 18.46 -9.90
C LEU A 146 -18.08 18.03 -9.63
N VAL A 147 -18.94 18.01 -10.65
CA VAL A 147 -20.31 17.47 -10.53
C VAL A 147 -20.29 15.97 -10.20
N MET A 148 -19.39 15.20 -10.82
CA MET A 148 -19.20 13.79 -10.48
C MET A 148 -18.75 13.61 -9.02
N VAL A 149 -17.83 14.44 -8.53
CA VAL A 149 -17.42 14.45 -7.11
C VAL A 149 -18.58 14.84 -6.18
N ALA A 150 -19.43 15.79 -6.58
CA ALA A 150 -20.62 16.17 -5.82
C ALA A 150 -21.60 14.98 -5.72
N PHE A 151 -21.82 14.26 -6.82
CA PHE A 151 -22.63 13.04 -6.85
C PHE A 151 -22.09 11.96 -5.89
N GLU A 152 -20.77 11.75 -5.84
CA GLU A 152 -20.16 10.82 -4.87
C GLU A 152 -20.47 11.21 -3.41
N LEU A 153 -20.33 12.49 -3.08
CA LEU A 153 -20.59 13.00 -1.73
C LEU A 153 -22.07 12.88 -1.36
N CYS A 154 -22.99 13.14 -2.28
CA CYS A 154 -24.42 12.92 -2.09
C CYS A 154 -24.74 11.44 -1.79
N MET A 155 -24.09 10.50 -2.50
CA MET A 155 -24.27 9.07 -2.24
C MET A 155 -23.69 8.65 -0.88
N LYS A 156 -22.53 9.21 -0.49
CA LYS A 156 -21.96 8.99 0.85
C LYS A 156 -22.84 9.57 1.95
N LEU A 157 -23.45 10.74 1.74
CA LEU A 157 -24.40 11.35 2.66
C LEU A 157 -25.65 10.46 2.85
N ARG A 158 -26.18 9.89 1.75
CA ARG A 158 -27.32 8.96 1.79
C ARG A 158 -27.02 7.69 2.58
N TRP A 159 -25.79 7.17 2.50
CA TRP A 159 -25.35 5.99 3.23
C TRP A 159 -25.05 6.29 4.73
N LEU A 160 -24.23 7.29 5.01
CA LEU A 160 -23.72 7.58 6.37
C LEU A 160 -24.74 8.30 7.27
N GLY A 161 -25.68 9.03 6.66
CA GLY A 161 -26.60 9.95 7.34
C GLY A 161 -25.96 11.31 7.64
N PHE A 162 -26.81 12.32 7.82
CA PHE A 162 -26.41 13.73 7.91
C PHE A 162 -25.50 14.04 9.11
N HIS A 163 -25.87 13.59 10.32
CA HIS A 163 -25.10 13.87 11.53
C HIS A 163 -23.69 13.26 11.48
N THR A 164 -23.59 12.01 11.04
CA THR A 164 -22.32 11.30 10.88
C THR A 164 -21.45 11.94 9.79
N PHE A 165 -22.06 12.37 8.69
CA PHE A 165 -21.37 13.00 7.57
C PHE A 165 -20.69 14.32 7.99
N ILE A 166 -21.39 15.18 8.75
CA ILE A 166 -20.85 16.46 9.22
C ILE A 166 -19.76 16.26 10.27
N ARG A 167 -19.94 15.29 11.18
CA ARG A 167 -18.94 15.03 12.23
C ARG A 167 -17.63 14.45 11.67
N HIS A 168 -17.68 13.84 10.48
CA HIS A 168 -16.52 13.23 9.87
C HIS A 168 -15.63 14.26 9.17
N LYS A 169 -14.56 14.67 9.85
CA LYS A 169 -13.61 15.73 9.42
C LYS A 169 -13.16 15.63 7.96
N ARG A 170 -12.87 14.42 7.48
CA ARG A 170 -12.32 14.20 6.12
C ARG A 170 -13.34 14.51 5.01
N THR A 171 -14.58 14.06 5.18
CA THR A 171 -15.64 14.35 4.20
C THR A 171 -15.96 15.84 4.20
N MET A 172 -15.94 16.49 5.38
CA MET A 172 -16.14 17.93 5.46
C MET A 172 -15.06 18.73 4.73
N VAL A 173 -13.77 18.39 4.91
CA VAL A 173 -12.70 19.05 4.14
C VAL A 173 -12.90 18.83 2.63
N LYS A 174 -13.23 17.61 2.19
CA LYS A 174 -13.54 17.33 0.76
C LYS A 174 -14.71 18.20 0.24
N THR A 175 -15.77 18.36 1.04
CA THR A 175 -16.92 19.22 0.69
C THR A 175 -16.55 20.70 0.61
N CYS A 176 -15.77 21.22 1.55
CA CYS A 176 -15.30 22.62 1.52
C CYS A 176 -14.42 22.88 0.31
N VAL A 177 -13.48 21.98 0.00
CA VAL A 177 -12.61 22.09 -1.19
C VAL A 177 -13.42 22.03 -2.47
N LEU A 178 -14.40 21.12 -2.56
CA LEU A 178 -15.33 21.03 -3.70
C LEU A 178 -16.07 22.35 -3.91
N PHE A 179 -16.61 22.94 -2.85
CA PHE A 179 -17.34 24.21 -2.93
C PHE A 179 -16.46 25.36 -3.45
N ILE A 180 -15.25 25.50 -2.93
CA ILE A 180 -14.29 26.52 -3.38
C ILE A 180 -13.93 26.31 -4.86
N GLN A 181 -13.60 25.08 -5.27
CA GLN A 181 -13.24 24.79 -6.66
C GLN A 181 -14.41 24.96 -7.62
N PHE A 182 -15.64 24.67 -7.20
CA PHE A 182 -16.83 24.84 -8.01
C PHE A 182 -17.10 26.33 -8.32
N ILE A 183 -16.97 27.20 -7.32
CA ILE A 183 -17.08 28.66 -7.50
C ILE A 183 -16.02 29.15 -8.49
N GLU A 184 -14.76 28.74 -8.30
CA GLU A 184 -13.67 29.18 -9.14
C GLU A 184 -13.80 28.69 -10.60
N ALA A 185 -14.24 27.45 -10.80
CA ALA A 185 -14.52 26.91 -12.13
C ALA A 185 -15.60 27.73 -12.86
N ILE A 186 -16.68 28.13 -12.16
CA ILE A 186 -17.70 29.03 -12.72
C ILE A 186 -17.11 30.41 -13.04
N VAL A 187 -16.29 30.98 -12.15
CA VAL A 187 -15.65 32.28 -12.37
C VAL A 187 -14.75 32.26 -13.60
N VAL A 188 -13.96 31.20 -13.81
CA VAL A 188 -13.12 31.04 -15.02
C VAL A 188 -13.98 30.90 -16.27
N LEU A 189 -15.06 30.12 -16.20
CA LEU A 189 -15.99 29.92 -17.32
C LEU A 189 -16.69 31.23 -17.72
N VAL A 190 -17.05 32.09 -16.76
CA VAL A 190 -17.67 33.40 -17.06
C VAL A 190 -16.65 34.40 -17.58
N ARG A 191 -15.47 34.49 -16.95
CA ARG A 191 -14.44 35.49 -17.31
C ARG A 191 -13.66 35.15 -18.58
N GLN A 192 -13.72 33.90 -19.07
CA GLN A 192 -12.97 33.38 -20.21
C GLN A 192 -11.45 33.65 -20.14
N THR A 193 -10.94 33.94 -18.94
CA THR A 193 -9.54 34.26 -18.67
C THR A 193 -9.10 33.49 -17.43
N SER A 194 -7.94 32.83 -17.52
CA SER A 194 -7.35 32.16 -16.36
C SER A 194 -6.66 33.18 -15.48
N HIS A 195 -7.08 33.28 -14.22
CA HIS A 195 -6.32 33.95 -13.17
C HIS A 195 -5.38 32.96 -12.46
N LEU A 196 -4.58 33.43 -11.51
CA LEU A 196 -3.71 32.55 -10.71
C LEU A 196 -4.58 31.65 -9.81
N ARG A 197 -4.66 30.36 -10.16
CA ARG A 197 -5.52 29.38 -9.49
C ARG A 197 -4.76 28.54 -8.46
N VAL A 198 -4.58 29.08 -7.26
CA VAL A 198 -3.86 28.39 -6.16
C VAL A 198 -4.66 27.19 -5.64
N THR A 199 -5.99 27.23 -5.72
CA THR A 199 -6.88 26.17 -5.22
C THR A 199 -6.71 24.83 -5.93
N ARG A 200 -6.10 24.81 -7.13
CA ARG A 200 -5.70 23.59 -7.84
C ARG A 200 -4.81 22.69 -7.00
N ALA A 201 -3.98 23.28 -6.13
CA ALA A 201 -3.12 22.54 -5.20
C ALA A 201 -3.90 21.68 -4.20
N LEU A 202 -5.21 21.92 -4.04
CA LEU A 202 -6.10 21.14 -3.18
C LEU A 202 -6.69 19.91 -3.89
N ARG A 203 -6.65 19.82 -5.24
CA ARG A 203 -7.19 18.68 -6.02
C ARG A 203 -6.66 17.30 -5.61
N PRO A 204 -5.40 17.12 -5.18
CA PRO A 204 -4.91 15.82 -4.71
C PRO A 204 -5.76 15.20 -3.59
N ILE A 205 -6.52 16.01 -2.84
CA ILE A 205 -7.45 15.50 -1.83
C ILE A 205 -8.50 14.54 -2.41
N PHE A 206 -8.95 14.78 -3.64
CA PHE A 206 -9.96 13.95 -4.30
C PHE A 206 -9.40 12.56 -4.61
N LEU A 207 -8.13 12.49 -5.06
CA LEU A 207 -7.43 11.24 -5.32
C LEU A 207 -7.03 10.50 -4.03
N VAL A 208 -6.56 11.22 -3.01
CA VAL A 208 -6.17 10.64 -1.72
C VAL A 208 -7.39 10.08 -0.96
N ASP A 209 -8.58 10.66 -1.13
CA ASP A 209 -9.79 10.15 -0.49
C ASP A 209 -10.37 8.88 -1.16
N CYS A 210 -9.97 8.57 -2.40
CA CYS A 210 -10.42 7.38 -3.13
C CYS A 210 -10.16 6.08 -2.36
N ARG A 211 -11.04 5.10 -2.56
CA ARG A 211 -10.93 3.78 -1.90
C ARG A 211 -9.63 3.04 -2.22
N TYR A 212 -9.19 3.06 -3.49
CA TYR A 212 -7.95 2.41 -3.94
C TYR A 212 -6.69 3.05 -3.34
N CYS A 213 -6.71 4.38 -3.16
CA CYS A 213 -5.63 5.14 -2.54
C CYS A 213 -5.71 5.16 -1.00
N GLY A 214 -6.44 4.21 -0.39
CA GLY A 214 -6.54 4.11 1.07
C GLY A 214 -5.20 3.87 1.77
N ALA A 215 -4.25 3.21 1.11
CA ALA A 215 -2.88 3.03 1.64
C ALA A 215 -2.10 4.36 1.65
N VAL A 216 -2.11 5.08 0.52
CA VAL A 216 -1.54 6.42 0.35
C VAL A 216 -2.05 7.36 1.46
N ARG A 217 -3.36 7.39 1.68
CA ARG A 217 -3.99 8.17 2.75
C ARG A 217 -3.51 7.78 4.16
N ARG A 218 -3.29 6.50 4.43
CA ARG A 218 -2.82 6.02 5.75
C ARG A 218 -1.38 6.47 5.98
N ASN A 219 -0.52 6.33 4.97
CA ASN A 219 0.86 6.76 5.02
C ASN A 219 0.98 8.28 5.24
N LEU A 220 0.21 9.10 4.50
CA LEU A 220 0.17 10.56 4.72
C LEU A 220 -0.22 10.92 6.15
N ARG A 221 -1.27 10.29 6.67
CA ARG A 221 -1.70 10.53 8.05
C ARG A 221 -0.59 10.17 9.05
N GLN A 222 0.13 9.08 8.82
CA GLN A 222 1.22 8.65 9.69
C GLN A 222 2.37 9.67 9.68
N ILE A 223 2.76 10.17 8.50
CA ILE A 223 3.78 11.22 8.38
C ILE A 223 3.41 12.47 9.18
N PHE A 224 2.16 12.94 9.05
CA PHE A 224 1.70 14.09 9.83
C PHE A 224 1.58 13.80 11.34
N GLN A 225 1.29 12.56 11.73
CA GLN A 225 1.22 12.16 13.14
C GLN A 225 2.60 11.99 13.78
N SER A 226 3.64 11.69 13.00
CA SER A 226 5.04 11.65 13.45
C SER A 226 5.73 13.01 13.40
N LEU A 227 5.07 14.05 12.87
CA LEU A 227 5.64 15.39 12.77
C LEU A 227 5.87 16.10 14.12
N PRO A 228 5.04 15.93 15.18
CA PRO A 228 5.24 16.70 16.41
C PRO A 228 6.62 16.49 17.08
N PRO A 229 7.13 15.25 17.29
CA PRO A 229 8.48 15.07 17.83
C PRO A 229 9.61 15.59 16.93
N PHE A 230 9.37 15.63 15.62
CA PHE A 230 10.30 16.18 14.64
C PHE A 230 10.47 17.70 14.82
N ILE A 231 9.41 18.42 15.19
CA ILE A 231 9.45 19.87 15.38
C ILE A 231 10.40 20.27 16.51
N ASP A 232 10.44 19.50 17.61
CA ASP A 232 11.27 19.81 18.77
C ASP A 232 12.78 19.77 18.44
N ILE A 233 13.21 18.75 17.68
CA ILE A 233 14.62 18.62 17.27
C ILE A 233 14.94 19.53 16.08
N LEU A 234 13.99 19.76 15.18
CA LEU A 234 14.14 20.76 14.12
C LEU A 234 14.38 22.15 14.72
N LEU A 235 13.68 22.50 15.80
CA LEU A 235 13.90 23.76 16.51
C LEU A 235 15.31 23.83 17.10
N LEU A 236 15.81 22.75 17.71
CA LEU A 236 17.19 22.66 18.18
C LEU A 236 18.21 22.87 17.05
N LEU A 237 17.98 22.25 15.89
CA LEU A 237 18.81 22.41 14.71
C LEU A 237 18.83 23.86 14.22
N LEU A 238 17.66 24.47 14.06
CA LEU A 238 17.55 25.86 13.60
C LEU A 238 18.17 26.84 14.61
N PHE A 239 18.10 26.53 15.91
CA PHE A 239 18.73 27.31 16.96
C PHE A 239 20.26 27.34 16.83
N PHE A 240 20.90 26.18 16.68
CA PHE A 240 22.36 26.13 16.45
C PHE A 240 22.77 26.80 15.14
N MET A 241 21.97 26.62 14.08
CA MET A 241 22.23 27.23 12.78
C MET A 241 22.24 28.76 12.87
N ILE A 242 21.29 29.35 13.62
CA ILE A 242 21.24 30.80 13.84
C ILE A 242 22.47 31.26 14.64
N ILE A 243 22.90 30.53 15.67
CA ILE A 243 24.11 30.86 16.44
C ILE A 243 25.34 30.88 15.54
N PHE A 244 25.54 29.83 14.73
CA PHE A 244 26.67 29.76 13.81
C PHE A 244 26.56 30.80 12.69
N ALA A 245 25.36 31.17 12.25
CA ALA A 245 25.16 32.21 11.25
C ALA A 245 25.57 33.58 11.78
N ILE A 246 25.19 33.92 13.02
CA ILE A 246 25.62 35.15 13.69
C ILE A 246 27.14 35.15 13.90
N LEU A 247 27.70 34.02 14.37
CA LEU A 247 29.14 33.89 14.56
C LEU A 247 29.91 34.02 13.23
N GLY A 248 29.45 33.35 12.17
CA GLY A 248 30.04 33.41 10.84
C GLY A 248 29.98 34.80 10.24
N PHE A 249 28.85 35.49 10.40
CA PHE A 249 28.71 36.90 10.01
C PHE A 249 29.75 37.78 10.73
N CYS A 250 29.85 37.67 12.06
CA CYS A 250 30.82 38.45 12.82
C CYS A 250 32.29 38.13 12.45
N LEU A 251 32.59 36.89 12.08
CA LEU A 251 33.97 36.44 11.82
C LEU A 251 34.43 36.74 10.38
N PHE A 252 33.54 36.63 9.40
CA PHE A 252 33.89 36.65 7.97
C PHE A 252 33.38 37.89 7.21
N SER A 253 32.45 38.70 7.77
CA SER A 253 31.89 39.90 7.10
C SER A 253 32.94 40.95 6.71
N THR A 254 34.11 40.96 7.36
CA THR A 254 35.20 41.88 7.03
C THR A 254 35.95 41.53 5.74
N ASN A 255 35.64 40.40 5.10
CA ASN A 255 36.29 39.99 3.86
C ASN A 255 35.45 40.41 2.63
N PRO A 256 35.89 41.42 1.86
CA PRO A 256 35.13 41.87 0.69
C PRO A 256 35.07 40.82 -0.44
N ALA A 257 35.97 39.83 -0.43
CA ALA A 257 35.96 38.72 -1.38
C ALA A 257 34.99 37.59 -0.99
N ASP A 258 34.38 37.65 0.19
CA ASP A 258 33.44 36.65 0.67
C ASP A 258 32.00 37.12 0.42
N HIS A 259 31.30 36.49 -0.53
CA HIS A 259 29.91 36.84 -0.81
C HIS A 259 28.91 36.14 0.14
N TYR A 260 29.35 35.12 0.88
CA TYR A 260 28.49 34.26 1.68
C TYR A 260 28.14 34.88 3.03
N PHE A 261 29.08 35.58 3.68
CA PHE A 261 28.91 36.14 5.03
C PHE A 261 28.79 37.68 5.06
N ASN A 262 28.39 38.30 3.95
CA ASN A 262 28.27 39.76 3.84
C ASN A 262 27.11 40.36 4.64
N THR A 263 26.01 39.64 4.78
CA THR A 263 24.82 40.04 5.54
C THR A 263 24.37 38.89 6.42
N LEU A 264 23.60 39.19 7.47
CA LEU A 264 23.06 38.16 8.36
C LEU A 264 22.15 37.17 7.58
N GLU A 265 21.33 37.68 6.66
CA GLU A 265 20.47 36.85 5.80
C GLU A 265 21.31 35.89 4.93
N ASN A 266 22.33 36.41 4.23
CA ASN A 266 23.20 35.59 3.40
C ASN A 266 23.94 34.53 4.22
N SER A 267 24.32 34.85 5.46
CA SER A 267 24.99 33.92 6.38
C SER A 267 24.05 32.78 6.78
N ILE A 268 22.79 33.09 7.11
CA ILE A 268 21.76 32.09 7.43
C ILE A 268 21.52 31.18 6.23
N VAL A 269 21.32 31.74 5.04
CA VAL A 269 21.08 30.95 3.82
C VAL A 269 22.30 30.10 3.46
N SER A 270 23.51 30.66 3.55
CA SER A 270 24.75 29.95 3.21
C SER A 270 24.99 28.76 4.14
N LEU A 271 24.71 28.90 5.44
CA LEU A 271 24.79 27.80 6.40
C LEU A 271 23.65 26.80 6.23
N PHE A 272 22.42 27.24 5.94
CA PHE A 272 21.32 26.33 5.62
C PHE A 272 21.64 25.45 4.39
N VAL A 273 22.27 26.01 3.36
CA VAL A 273 22.75 25.25 2.20
C VAL A 273 23.92 24.34 2.59
N LEU A 274 24.83 24.81 3.46
CA LEU A 274 25.97 24.01 3.95
C LEU A 274 25.53 22.82 4.81
N LEU A 275 24.43 22.93 5.56
CA LEU A 275 23.81 21.81 6.27
C LEU A 275 23.52 20.63 5.33
N THR A 276 23.14 20.92 4.08
CA THR A 276 22.92 19.91 3.03
C THR A 276 24.18 19.53 2.25
N THR A 277 25.33 20.14 2.58
CA THR A 277 26.64 19.98 1.91
C THR A 277 26.66 20.38 0.43
N ALA A 278 25.66 21.12 -0.04
CA ALA A 278 25.50 21.45 -1.47
C ALA A 278 26.50 22.50 -1.98
N ASN A 279 27.00 23.38 -1.10
CA ASN A 279 27.94 24.45 -1.42
C ASN A 279 29.32 24.25 -0.75
N PHE A 280 29.64 23.04 -0.28
CA PHE A 280 30.97 22.70 0.23
C PHE A 280 31.82 22.12 -0.90
N PRO A 281 33.07 22.57 -1.14
CA PRO A 281 33.88 23.44 -0.28
C PRO A 281 33.73 24.96 -0.53
N ASP A 282 32.98 25.38 -1.54
CA ASP A 282 32.95 26.76 -2.06
C ASP A 282 32.68 27.83 -0.99
N VAL A 283 31.73 27.59 -0.07
CA VAL A 283 31.38 28.51 1.03
C VAL A 283 32.55 28.78 1.99
N MET A 284 33.50 27.84 2.10
CA MET A 284 34.66 27.94 2.99
C MET A 284 35.86 28.60 2.32
N MET A 285 35.98 28.52 0.99
CA MET A 285 37.21 28.87 0.28
C MET A 285 37.66 30.35 0.47
N PRO A 286 36.78 31.36 0.43
CA PRO A 286 37.18 32.75 0.67
C PRO A 286 37.78 32.94 2.07
N ALA A 287 37.17 32.38 3.10
CA ALA A 287 37.65 32.43 4.47
C ALA A 287 38.96 31.64 4.68
N TYR A 288 39.08 30.47 4.04
CA TYR A 288 40.23 29.58 4.16
C TYR A 288 41.48 30.12 3.45
N SER A 289 41.31 30.74 2.29
CA SER A 289 42.41 31.38 1.55
C SER A 289 43.06 32.53 2.34
N ARG A 290 42.28 33.24 3.16
CA ARG A 290 42.76 34.33 4.02
C ARG A 290 43.44 33.80 5.28
N ASN A 291 42.83 32.82 5.96
CA ASN A 291 43.42 32.15 7.10
C ASN A 291 43.06 30.67 7.10
N ARG A 292 44.09 29.80 7.12
CA ARG A 292 43.89 28.34 7.12
C ARG A 292 43.10 27.86 8.34
N TRP A 293 43.19 28.56 9.47
CA TRP A 293 42.44 28.22 10.69
C TRP A 293 40.93 28.46 10.58
N SER A 294 40.46 29.21 9.57
CA SER A 294 39.03 29.38 9.31
C SER A 294 38.33 28.05 9.01
N CYS A 295 39.06 27.01 8.58
CA CYS A 295 38.47 25.67 8.38
C CYS A 295 37.87 25.08 9.66
N VAL A 296 38.37 25.47 10.83
CA VAL A 296 37.89 24.97 12.13
C VAL A 296 36.42 25.32 12.33
N PHE A 297 36.00 26.52 11.93
CA PHE A 297 34.60 26.94 12.00
C PHE A 297 33.69 25.97 11.23
N PHE A 298 34.03 25.68 9.96
CA PHE A 298 33.23 24.82 9.09
C PHE A 298 33.29 23.34 9.52
N ILE A 299 34.44 22.86 10.00
CA ILE A 299 34.60 21.50 10.52
C ILE A 299 33.74 21.29 11.77
N VAL A 300 33.77 22.25 12.71
CA VAL A 300 32.96 22.20 13.93
C VAL A 300 31.48 22.29 13.59
N TYR A 301 31.09 23.21 12.69
CA TYR A 301 29.73 23.33 12.20
C TYR A 301 29.21 22.01 11.61
N LEU A 302 29.94 21.38 10.68
CA LEU A 302 29.52 20.10 10.07
C LEU A 302 29.53 18.95 11.08
N SER A 303 30.47 18.93 12.02
CA SER A 303 30.51 17.91 13.07
C SER A 303 29.28 17.96 13.96
N ILE A 304 28.89 19.16 14.39
CA ILE A 304 27.75 19.36 15.28
C ILE A 304 26.42 19.25 14.51
N GLU A 305 26.22 20.00 13.43
CA GLU A 305 24.91 20.06 12.78
C GLU A 305 24.63 18.86 11.88
N LEU A 306 25.57 18.48 11.01
CA LEU A 306 25.35 17.40 10.06
C LEU A 306 25.55 16.02 10.70
N TYR A 307 26.67 15.77 11.37
CA TYR A 307 26.94 14.42 11.88
C TYR A 307 26.26 14.11 13.21
N PHE A 308 26.08 15.10 14.08
CA PHE A 308 25.43 14.87 15.36
C PHE A 308 23.92 15.17 15.30
N ILE A 309 23.51 16.42 15.06
CA ILE A 309 22.09 16.83 15.16
C ILE A 309 21.23 16.18 14.07
N MET A 310 21.64 16.19 12.79
CA MET A 310 20.83 15.58 11.72
C MET A 310 20.67 14.06 11.86
N ASN A 311 21.72 13.35 12.31
CA ASN A 311 21.61 11.91 12.56
C ASN A 311 20.75 11.60 13.80
N LEU A 312 20.83 12.43 14.85
CA LEU A 312 19.95 12.34 16.01
C LEU A 312 18.49 12.58 15.62
N LEU A 313 18.23 13.59 14.78
CA LEU A 313 16.91 13.89 14.21
C LEU A 313 16.35 12.67 13.48
N LEU A 314 17.14 12.07 12.58
CA LEU A 314 16.72 10.88 11.84
C LEU A 314 16.38 9.71 12.77
N ALA A 315 17.20 9.48 13.81
CA ALA A 315 16.97 8.42 14.79
C ALA A 315 15.65 8.61 15.56
N VAL A 316 15.40 9.81 16.08
CA VAL A 316 14.16 10.08 16.83
C VAL A 316 12.92 10.02 15.94
N VAL A 317 13.00 10.52 14.70
CA VAL A 317 11.91 10.39 13.71
C VAL A 317 11.62 8.93 13.43
N PHE A 318 12.65 8.10 13.26
CA PHE A 318 12.48 6.68 13.00
C PHE A 318 11.83 5.94 14.17
N ASP A 319 12.28 6.18 15.40
CA ASP A 319 11.73 5.53 16.60
C ASP A 319 10.27 5.93 16.85
N THR A 320 9.95 7.22 16.67
CA THR A 320 8.57 7.71 16.81
C THR A 320 7.66 7.17 15.70
N PHE A 321 8.13 7.13 14.46
CA PHE A 321 7.41 6.52 13.34
C PHE A 321 7.10 5.04 13.60
N ASN A 322 8.10 4.27 14.04
CA ASN A 322 7.92 2.86 14.39
C ASN A 322 6.93 2.66 15.55
N GLY A 323 6.97 3.53 16.56
CA GLY A 323 6.00 3.51 17.67
C GLY A 323 4.57 3.73 17.19
N VAL A 324 4.35 4.75 16.35
CA VAL A 324 3.05 5.04 15.72
C VAL A 324 2.58 3.87 14.84
N GLU A 325 3.48 3.27 14.05
CA GLU A 325 3.17 2.12 13.20
C GLU A 325 2.75 0.90 14.02
N ARG A 326 3.46 0.58 15.11
CA ARG A 326 3.12 -0.54 16.01
C ARG A 326 1.73 -0.36 16.64
N VAL A 327 1.43 0.82 17.18
CA VAL A 327 0.10 1.12 17.76
C VAL A 327 -0.99 1.02 16.69
N LYS A 328 -0.71 1.53 15.49
CA LYS A 328 -1.66 1.47 14.37
C LYS A 328 -1.93 0.03 13.92
N PHE A 329 -0.88 -0.78 13.81
CA PHE A 329 -0.98 -2.20 13.47
C PHE A 329 -1.80 -2.97 14.51
N LYS A 330 -1.52 -2.76 15.80
CA LYS A 330 -2.32 -3.33 16.90
C LYS A 330 -3.80 -2.94 16.78
N SER A 331 -4.09 -1.66 16.57
CA SER A 331 -5.48 -1.18 16.40
C SER A 331 -6.19 -1.82 15.20
N LEU A 332 -5.48 -2.04 14.07
CA LEU A 332 -6.03 -2.71 12.88
C LEU A 332 -6.35 -4.18 13.14
N LEU A 333 -5.47 -4.90 13.86
CA LEU A 333 -5.71 -6.30 14.23
C LEU A 333 -6.90 -6.43 15.19
N LEU A 334 -7.01 -5.55 16.20
CA LEU A 334 -8.13 -5.53 17.13
C LEU A 334 -9.46 -5.22 16.41
N HIS A 335 -9.46 -4.29 15.46
CA HIS A 335 -10.64 -3.97 14.66
C HIS A 335 -11.10 -5.17 13.80
N LYS A 336 -10.15 -5.86 13.16
CA LYS A 336 -10.43 -7.12 12.43
C LYS A 336 -10.99 -8.20 13.36
N ARG A 337 -10.43 -8.34 14.56
CA ARG A 337 -10.88 -9.32 15.55
C ARG A 337 -12.33 -9.05 15.98
N SER A 338 -12.67 -7.80 16.26
CA SER A 338 -14.05 -7.40 16.61
C SER A 338 -15.04 -7.67 15.46
N ALA A 339 -14.64 -7.44 14.20
CA ALA A 339 -15.48 -7.81 13.05
C ALA A 339 -15.74 -9.33 12.97
N ILE A 340 -14.72 -10.14 13.25
CA ILE A 340 -14.83 -11.60 13.28
C ILE A 340 -15.80 -12.03 14.38
N GLU A 341 -15.72 -11.43 15.57
CA GLU A 341 -16.59 -11.73 16.70
C GLU A 341 -18.06 -11.40 16.39
N HIS A 342 -18.34 -10.22 15.81
CA HIS A 342 -19.69 -9.86 15.37
C HIS A 342 -20.22 -10.80 14.27
N ALA A 343 -19.39 -11.13 13.27
CA ALA A 343 -19.77 -12.09 12.24
C ALA A 343 -20.03 -13.48 12.82
N PHE A 344 -19.20 -13.96 13.76
CA PHE A 344 -19.38 -15.25 14.41
C PHE A 344 -20.69 -15.31 15.19
N GLN A 345 -21.00 -14.27 15.97
CA GLN A 345 -22.25 -14.17 16.73
C GLN A 345 -23.50 -14.25 15.83
N LEU A 346 -23.45 -13.69 14.62
CA LEU A 346 -24.55 -13.75 13.65
C LEU A 346 -24.70 -15.12 12.97
N LEU A 347 -23.61 -15.88 12.86
CA LEU A 347 -23.59 -17.18 12.19
C LEU A 347 -23.96 -18.33 13.11
N VAL A 348 -23.76 -18.16 14.42
CA VAL A 348 -24.09 -19.16 15.43
C VAL A 348 -25.62 -19.24 15.65
N SER A 349 -26.15 -20.45 15.75
CA SER A 349 -27.59 -20.66 15.99
C SER A 349 -27.91 -20.53 17.48
N ARG A 350 -29.08 -19.98 17.82
CA ARG A 350 -29.59 -19.96 19.21
C ARG A 350 -29.71 -21.36 19.82
N GLN A 351 -29.88 -22.40 18.99
CA GLN A 351 -30.02 -23.79 19.42
C GLN A 351 -28.67 -24.51 19.60
N ARG A 352 -27.58 -24.00 19.00
CA ARG A 352 -26.23 -24.57 19.11
C ARG A 352 -25.20 -23.44 19.14
N PRO A 353 -24.85 -22.93 20.34
CA PRO A 353 -23.92 -21.81 20.49
C PRO A 353 -22.45 -22.18 20.22
N ASP A 354 -22.14 -23.48 20.15
CA ASP A 354 -20.76 -23.97 20.27
C ASP A 354 -19.91 -23.81 19.00
N GLY A 355 -20.50 -23.49 17.85
CA GLY A 355 -19.72 -23.24 16.64
C GLY A 355 -20.51 -23.04 15.35
N VAL A 356 -19.78 -22.66 14.29
CA VAL A 356 -20.34 -22.43 12.95
C VAL A 356 -20.29 -23.73 12.14
N SER A 357 -21.45 -24.18 11.67
CA SER A 357 -21.58 -25.36 10.80
C SER A 357 -21.13 -25.08 9.37
N LEU A 358 -20.79 -26.14 8.61
CA LEU A 358 -20.46 -26.04 7.18
C LEU A 358 -21.55 -25.30 6.38
N LYS A 359 -22.83 -25.53 6.68
CA LYS A 359 -23.96 -24.88 5.99
C LYS A 359 -23.98 -23.37 6.21
N GLN A 360 -23.73 -22.92 7.44
CA GLN A 360 -23.67 -21.49 7.77
C GLN A 360 -22.43 -20.84 7.15
N PHE A 361 -21.30 -21.53 7.16
CA PHE A 361 -20.08 -21.09 6.51
C PHE A 361 -20.24 -20.98 4.98
N ASP A 362 -20.92 -21.94 4.36
CA ASP A 362 -21.23 -21.91 2.92
C ASP A 362 -22.13 -20.71 2.56
N GLY A 363 -23.12 -20.42 3.41
CA GLY A 363 -24.00 -19.26 3.31
C GLY A 363 -23.24 -17.94 3.40
N LEU A 364 -22.33 -17.79 4.37
CA LEU A 364 -21.44 -16.64 4.49
C LEU A 364 -20.60 -16.43 3.23
N LEU A 365 -19.95 -17.48 2.74
CA LEU A 365 -19.03 -17.39 1.59
C LEU A 365 -19.74 -17.03 0.30
N ARG A 366 -21.04 -17.35 0.16
CA ARG A 366 -21.85 -16.94 -0.99
C ARG A 366 -21.92 -15.42 -1.14
N PHE A 367 -21.96 -14.67 -0.03
CA PHE A 367 -21.98 -13.21 -0.04
C PHE A 367 -20.59 -12.59 0.07
N TYR A 368 -19.71 -13.16 0.90
CA TYR A 368 -18.37 -12.62 1.10
C TYR A 368 -17.45 -12.82 -0.12
N ARG A 369 -17.53 -13.97 -0.79
CA ARG A 369 -16.71 -14.36 -1.96
C ARG A 369 -17.56 -15.15 -2.99
N PRO A 370 -18.44 -14.47 -3.76
CA PRO A 370 -19.42 -15.14 -4.63
C PRO A 370 -18.81 -15.96 -5.77
N ARG A 371 -17.57 -15.65 -6.20
CA ARG A 371 -16.87 -16.35 -7.30
C ARG A 371 -16.14 -17.62 -6.89
N MET A 372 -16.27 -18.07 -5.63
CA MET A 372 -15.52 -19.20 -5.09
C MET A 372 -16.20 -20.54 -5.41
N SER A 373 -15.43 -21.53 -5.88
CA SER A 373 -15.98 -22.86 -6.18
C SER A 373 -16.41 -23.60 -4.90
N ALA A 374 -17.39 -24.51 -4.99
CA ALA A 374 -17.85 -25.30 -3.84
C ALA A 374 -16.72 -26.14 -3.21
N ARG A 375 -15.82 -26.69 -4.04
CA ARG A 375 -14.62 -27.40 -3.58
C ARG A 375 -13.74 -26.49 -2.74
N ASP A 376 -13.45 -25.29 -3.23
CA ASP A 376 -12.55 -24.38 -2.54
C ASP A 376 -13.17 -23.86 -1.24
N ARG A 377 -14.50 -23.67 -1.19
CA ARG A 377 -15.25 -23.35 0.05
C ARG A 377 -15.14 -24.47 1.10
N PHE A 378 -15.20 -25.72 0.68
CA PHE A 378 -14.99 -26.86 1.59
C PHE A 378 -13.53 -26.93 2.06
N LEU A 379 -12.56 -26.70 1.18
CA LEU A 379 -11.14 -26.70 1.54
C LEU A 379 -10.81 -25.57 2.53
N THR A 380 -11.39 -24.37 2.38
CA THR A 380 -11.22 -23.30 3.36
C THR A 380 -11.83 -23.64 4.71
N PHE A 381 -13.02 -24.25 4.74
CA PHE A 381 -13.62 -24.72 5.99
C PHE A 381 -12.70 -25.74 6.69
N LYS A 382 -12.19 -26.72 5.95
CA LYS A 382 -11.28 -27.74 6.49
C LYS A 382 -9.95 -27.14 6.97
N ALA A 383 -9.44 -26.12 6.28
CA ALA A 383 -8.20 -25.46 6.66
C ALA A 383 -8.33 -24.55 7.90
N LEU A 384 -9.52 -23.99 8.12
CA LEU A 384 -9.83 -23.26 9.35
C LEU A 384 -9.99 -24.19 10.55
N ASN A 385 -10.57 -25.38 10.32
CA ASN A 385 -10.86 -26.35 11.37
C ASN A 385 -9.59 -27.09 11.84
N GLN A 386 -8.86 -26.49 12.78
CA GLN A 386 -7.68 -27.12 13.38
C GLN A 386 -8.05 -28.12 14.48
N SER A 387 -9.22 -27.91 15.12
CA SER A 387 -9.74 -28.77 16.19
C SER A 387 -10.26 -30.13 15.71
N GLY A 388 -10.51 -30.29 14.40
CA GLY A 388 -11.02 -31.53 13.81
C GLY A 388 -12.49 -31.82 14.15
N THR A 389 -13.20 -30.85 14.74
CA THR A 389 -14.61 -30.99 15.13
C THR A 389 -15.55 -30.76 13.93
N THR A 390 -16.84 -31.04 14.07
CA THR A 390 -17.80 -30.84 12.95
C THR A 390 -18.18 -29.37 12.74
N MET A 391 -17.75 -28.47 13.64
CA MET A 391 -18.10 -27.05 13.67
C MET A 391 -16.85 -26.20 13.89
N LEU A 392 -16.87 -24.94 13.45
CA LEU A 392 -15.76 -24.01 13.70
C LEU A 392 -15.95 -23.31 15.03
N SER A 393 -14.96 -23.41 15.91
CA SER A 393 -14.89 -22.61 17.15
C SER A 393 -14.53 -21.15 16.84
N LEU A 394 -14.73 -20.24 17.79
CA LEU A 394 -14.30 -18.85 17.65
C LEU A 394 -12.77 -18.73 17.45
N GLN A 395 -11.99 -19.61 18.10
CA GLN A 395 -10.54 -19.64 17.97
C GLN A 395 -10.09 -20.03 16.55
N ASP A 396 -10.74 -21.04 15.97
CA ASP A 396 -10.53 -21.45 14.57
C ASP A 396 -10.92 -20.30 13.62
N PHE A 397 -12.04 -19.62 13.92
CA PHE A 397 -12.58 -18.56 13.07
C PHE A 397 -11.73 -17.28 13.05
N TYR A 398 -10.89 -17.01 14.06
CA TYR A 398 -9.97 -15.87 14.05
C TYR A 398 -8.99 -15.86 12.86
N LYS A 399 -8.66 -17.04 12.32
CA LYS A 399 -7.74 -17.19 11.18
C LYS A 399 -8.43 -16.97 9.82
N ILE A 400 -9.71 -16.57 9.79
CA ILE A 400 -10.49 -16.41 8.55
C ILE A 400 -9.81 -15.50 7.54
N TYR A 401 -9.26 -14.35 7.93
CA TYR A 401 -8.61 -13.44 6.98
C TYR A 401 -7.36 -14.03 6.31
N GLU A 402 -6.61 -14.86 7.03
CA GLU A 402 -5.39 -15.50 6.52
C GLU A 402 -5.74 -16.62 5.54
N VAL A 403 -6.65 -17.52 5.95
CA VAL A 403 -7.06 -18.67 5.13
C VAL A 403 -7.83 -18.22 3.89
N MET A 404 -8.64 -17.18 3.99
CA MET A 404 -9.37 -16.60 2.84
C MET A 404 -8.45 -15.90 1.83
N GLY A 405 -7.19 -15.62 2.19
CA GLY A 405 -6.17 -15.12 1.29
C GLY A 405 -5.55 -16.19 0.39
N LEU A 406 -5.69 -17.47 0.76
CA LEU A 406 -5.07 -18.60 0.06
C LEU A 406 -5.80 -18.94 -1.24
N LYS A 407 -5.05 -19.45 -2.23
CA LYS A 407 -5.60 -19.98 -3.48
C LYS A 407 -5.38 -21.49 -3.52
N TRP A 408 -6.45 -22.25 -3.65
CA TRP A 408 -6.39 -23.71 -3.73
C TRP A 408 -6.03 -24.15 -5.14
N LYS A 409 -4.95 -24.91 -5.26
CA LYS A 409 -4.54 -25.57 -6.50
C LYS A 409 -4.37 -27.06 -6.22
N ALA A 410 -4.93 -27.89 -7.10
CA ALA A 410 -4.66 -29.31 -7.06
C ALA A 410 -3.22 -29.54 -7.52
N ARG A 411 -2.46 -30.36 -6.79
CA ARG A 411 -1.17 -30.85 -7.25
C ARG A 411 -1.43 -31.94 -8.29
N ARG A 412 -1.19 -31.64 -9.56
CA ARG A 412 -1.24 -32.61 -10.66
C ARG A 412 0.19 -33.10 -10.89
N SER A 413 0.39 -34.42 -10.88
CA SER A 413 1.73 -35.05 -10.97
C SER A 413 2.14 -35.45 -12.39
N GLY A 414 1.32 -35.21 -13.42
CA GLY A 414 1.61 -35.55 -14.82
C GLY A 414 1.14 -34.46 -15.77
N GLU A 415 1.87 -33.33 -15.84
CA GLU A 415 1.58 -32.21 -16.75
C GLU A 415 2.74 -31.97 -17.73
N HIS A 416 3.52 -33.01 -18.03
CA HIS A 416 4.61 -32.93 -18.99
C HIS A 416 4.15 -33.57 -20.30
N TRP A 417 4.13 -32.83 -21.42
CA TRP A 417 3.78 -33.38 -22.74
C TRP A 417 4.72 -34.51 -23.21
N PHE A 418 5.82 -34.73 -22.47
CA PHE A 418 6.84 -35.76 -22.67
C PHE A 418 6.64 -37.00 -21.79
N ASP A 419 5.64 -37.03 -20.91
CA ASP A 419 5.21 -38.27 -20.25
C ASP A 419 4.67 -39.29 -21.28
N ASP A 420 4.28 -38.82 -22.47
CA ASP A 420 3.89 -39.64 -23.63
C ASP A 420 5.07 -40.02 -24.57
N LEU A 421 6.30 -39.60 -24.27
CA LEU A 421 7.50 -39.89 -25.09
C LEU A 421 8.40 -40.97 -24.46
N PRO A 422 8.99 -41.87 -25.27
CA PRO A 422 9.86 -42.92 -24.76
C PRO A 422 11.11 -42.35 -24.05
N HIS A 423 11.47 -42.98 -22.91
CA HIS A 423 12.53 -42.58 -21.97
C HIS A 423 13.91 -42.23 -22.58
N THR A 424 14.21 -42.70 -23.78
CA THR A 424 15.46 -42.45 -24.51
C THR A 424 15.62 -41.00 -24.98
N ALA A 425 14.53 -40.31 -25.33
CA ALA A 425 14.58 -38.91 -25.76
C ALA A 425 14.93 -37.95 -24.61
N PHE A 426 14.49 -38.26 -23.39
CA PHE A 426 14.70 -37.42 -22.19
C PHE A 426 16.17 -37.34 -21.75
N LEU A 427 16.90 -38.46 -21.84
CA LEU A 427 18.30 -38.56 -21.44
C LEU A 427 19.24 -37.83 -22.42
N ILE A 428 18.94 -37.93 -23.72
CA ILE A 428 19.70 -37.25 -24.79
C ILE A 428 19.54 -35.73 -24.67
N PHE A 429 18.31 -35.27 -24.38
CA PHE A 429 17.98 -33.86 -24.23
C PHE A 429 18.66 -33.22 -23.00
N LYS A 430 18.71 -33.93 -21.87
CA LYS A 430 19.35 -33.46 -20.63
C LYS A 430 20.89 -33.41 -20.75
N GLY A 431 21.49 -34.37 -21.46
CA GLY A 431 22.95 -34.41 -21.70
C GLY A 431 23.44 -33.30 -22.63
N PHE A 432 22.66 -32.98 -23.67
CA PHE A 432 23.00 -31.93 -24.63
C PHE A 432 23.04 -30.52 -24.01
N ILE A 433 22.15 -30.24 -23.04
CA ILE A 433 22.06 -28.97 -22.32
C ILE A 433 23.32 -28.68 -21.48
N HIS A 434 23.94 -29.70 -20.89
CA HIS A 434 25.13 -29.51 -20.06
C HIS A 434 26.39 -29.25 -20.89
N LEU A 435 26.47 -29.86 -22.08
CA LEU A 435 27.63 -29.77 -22.98
C LEU A 435 27.73 -28.40 -23.68
N LEU A 436 26.60 -27.77 -24.00
CA LEU A 436 26.55 -26.46 -24.68
C LEU A 436 26.97 -25.27 -23.80
N SER A 437 27.02 -25.44 -22.48
CA SER A 437 27.44 -24.38 -21.54
C SER A 437 28.95 -24.10 -21.54
N PHE A 438 29.78 -24.95 -22.18
CA PHE A 438 31.22 -24.99 -21.92
C PHE A 438 32.13 -24.32 -22.98
N VAL A 439 31.61 -23.82 -24.11
CA VAL A 439 32.47 -23.31 -25.19
C VAL A 439 32.25 -21.81 -25.43
N SER A 440 33.29 -21.00 -25.19
CA SER A 440 33.29 -19.55 -25.43
C SER A 440 34.65 -19.05 -25.94
N THR A 441 34.73 -18.70 -27.22
CA THR A 441 35.81 -17.85 -27.79
C THR A 441 35.22 -16.66 -28.54
N LEU A 442 35.81 -15.50 -28.25
CA LEU A 442 35.30 -14.14 -28.45
C LEU A 442 35.26 -13.74 -29.95
N ILE A 443 34.23 -12.96 -30.33
CA ILE A 443 33.94 -12.33 -31.64
C ILE A 443 32.95 -13.10 -32.56
N LEU A 444 32.92 -14.44 -32.59
CA LEU A 444 31.74 -15.21 -33.07
C LEU A 444 30.67 -15.42 -31.96
N LEU A 445 31.03 -15.01 -30.74
CA LEU A 445 30.37 -15.31 -29.46
C LEU A 445 29.01 -14.63 -29.24
N VAL A 446 28.78 -13.43 -29.80
CA VAL A 446 27.56 -12.67 -29.47
C VAL A 446 26.34 -13.20 -30.22
N LEU A 447 26.52 -13.61 -31.48
CA LEU A 447 25.51 -14.31 -32.27
C LEU A 447 25.29 -15.74 -31.75
N SER A 448 26.35 -16.45 -31.35
CA SER A 448 26.23 -17.80 -30.79
C SER A 448 25.55 -17.80 -29.41
N CYS A 449 25.89 -16.87 -28.50
CA CYS A 449 25.25 -16.75 -27.19
C CYS A 449 23.74 -16.46 -27.34
N PHE A 450 23.34 -15.63 -28.30
CA PHE A 450 21.93 -15.35 -28.56
C PHE A 450 21.17 -16.62 -28.97
N VAL A 451 21.74 -17.40 -29.90
CA VAL A 451 21.16 -18.68 -30.34
C VAL A 451 21.12 -19.68 -29.18
N VAL A 452 22.18 -19.76 -28.37
CA VAL A 452 22.23 -20.64 -27.19
C VAL A 452 21.13 -20.30 -26.19
N TYR A 453 20.93 -19.01 -25.86
CA TYR A 453 19.86 -18.60 -24.95
C TYR A 453 18.46 -18.79 -25.56
N GLY A 454 18.29 -18.56 -26.86
CA GLY A 454 17.04 -18.85 -27.56
C GLY A 454 16.68 -20.34 -27.52
N VAL A 455 17.67 -21.19 -27.80
CA VAL A 455 17.54 -22.65 -27.71
C VAL A 455 17.26 -23.07 -26.27
N GLU A 456 18.00 -22.57 -25.28
CA GLU A 456 17.77 -22.87 -23.85
C GLU A 456 16.32 -22.58 -23.42
N VAL A 457 15.79 -21.41 -23.82
CA VAL A 457 14.40 -21.02 -23.52
C VAL A 457 13.40 -21.96 -24.21
N LEU A 458 13.61 -22.29 -25.49
CA LEU A 458 12.76 -23.23 -26.23
C LEU A 458 12.78 -24.61 -25.57
N LEU A 459 13.97 -25.12 -25.23
CA LEU A 459 14.14 -26.42 -24.58
C LEU A 459 13.51 -26.46 -23.19
N LYS A 460 13.55 -25.36 -22.43
CA LYS A 460 12.89 -25.26 -21.11
C LYS A 460 11.37 -25.15 -21.22
N ILE A 461 10.85 -24.39 -22.19
CA ILE A 461 9.40 -24.26 -22.40
C ILE A 461 8.81 -25.59 -22.83
N THR A 462 9.50 -26.30 -23.73
CA THR A 462 9.13 -27.66 -24.08
C THR A 462 9.33 -28.54 -22.85
N GLY A 463 10.53 -28.76 -22.34
CA GLY A 463 10.83 -29.64 -21.20
C GLY A 463 10.18 -29.36 -19.83
N LEU A 464 9.50 -28.23 -19.59
CA LEU A 464 8.71 -27.97 -18.36
C LEU A 464 7.22 -27.77 -18.65
N GLY A 465 6.86 -27.49 -19.90
CA GLY A 465 5.56 -26.94 -20.27
C GLY A 465 5.48 -25.41 -20.01
N PRO A 466 4.70 -24.67 -20.83
CA PRO A 466 4.64 -23.21 -20.75
C PRO A 466 4.09 -22.73 -19.39
N VAL A 467 3.12 -23.45 -18.81
CA VAL A 467 2.50 -23.05 -17.52
C VAL A 467 3.50 -23.12 -16.36
N ALA A 468 4.28 -24.20 -16.27
CA ALA A 468 5.29 -24.34 -15.22
C ALA A 468 6.48 -23.40 -15.47
N TYR A 469 6.89 -23.20 -16.72
CA TYR A 469 7.97 -22.28 -17.08
C TYR A 469 7.68 -20.85 -16.61
N PHE A 470 6.51 -20.29 -16.97
CA PHE A 470 6.13 -18.92 -16.59
C PHE A 470 5.72 -18.76 -15.12
N SER A 471 5.65 -19.84 -14.34
CA SER A 471 5.37 -19.76 -12.91
C SER A 471 6.56 -19.24 -12.09
N SER A 472 7.79 -19.42 -12.60
CA SER A 472 9.01 -18.91 -11.98
C SER A 472 9.35 -17.52 -12.52
N GLY A 473 9.43 -16.53 -11.62
CA GLY A 473 9.81 -15.16 -11.98
C GLY A 473 11.18 -15.08 -12.68
N TRP A 474 12.10 -15.97 -12.34
CA TRP A 474 13.42 -16.04 -12.96
C TRP A 474 13.39 -16.56 -14.40
N ASN A 475 12.51 -17.51 -14.71
CA ASN A 475 12.32 -18.01 -16.08
C ASN A 475 11.57 -16.98 -16.94
N LEU A 476 10.60 -16.28 -16.36
CA LEU A 476 9.93 -15.14 -17.01
C LEU A 476 10.95 -14.05 -17.37
N PHE A 477 11.86 -13.71 -16.45
CA PHE A 477 12.95 -12.76 -16.72
C PHE A 477 13.87 -13.24 -17.86
N ASP A 478 14.31 -14.50 -17.85
CA ASP A 478 15.17 -15.04 -18.92
C ASP A 478 14.47 -15.00 -20.28
N PHE A 479 13.18 -15.34 -20.31
CA PHE A 479 12.36 -15.25 -21.51
C PHE A 479 12.27 -13.80 -22.01
N SER A 480 11.89 -12.85 -21.14
CA SER A 480 11.77 -11.44 -21.53
C SER A 480 13.07 -10.89 -22.08
N VAL A 481 14.21 -11.13 -21.41
CA VAL A 481 15.52 -10.64 -21.87
C VAL A 481 15.92 -11.28 -23.21
N THR A 482 15.60 -12.56 -23.42
CA THR A 482 15.89 -13.25 -24.68
C THR A 482 15.02 -12.73 -25.82
N VAL A 483 13.73 -12.47 -25.56
CA VAL A 483 12.81 -11.85 -26.53
C VAL A 483 13.23 -10.43 -26.89
N PHE A 484 13.59 -9.60 -25.90
CA PHE A 484 14.12 -8.25 -26.16
C PHE A 484 15.41 -8.31 -26.99
N ALA A 485 16.31 -9.24 -26.69
CA ALA A 485 17.52 -9.41 -27.49
C ALA A 485 17.21 -9.82 -28.95
N PHE A 486 16.18 -10.63 -29.19
CA PHE A 486 15.75 -10.98 -30.54
C PHE A 486 15.16 -9.78 -31.27
N LEU A 487 14.31 -9.01 -30.59
CA LEU A 487 13.69 -7.80 -31.12
C LEU A 487 14.76 -6.77 -31.51
N GLY A 488 15.80 -6.61 -30.67
CA GLY A 488 16.93 -5.73 -30.96
C GLY A 488 17.76 -6.20 -32.16
N LEU A 489 17.95 -7.51 -32.33
CA LEU A 489 18.65 -8.07 -33.49
C LEU A 489 17.86 -7.88 -34.78
N ILE A 490 16.54 -8.13 -34.74
CA ILE A 490 15.64 -7.88 -35.87
C ILE A 490 15.66 -6.40 -36.25
N ALA A 491 15.50 -5.50 -35.27
CA ALA A 491 15.56 -4.07 -35.50
C ALA A 491 16.88 -3.62 -36.15
N LEU A 492 18.01 -4.19 -35.71
CA LEU A 492 19.31 -3.92 -36.31
C LEU A 492 19.39 -4.43 -37.76
N ALA A 493 18.84 -5.62 -38.04
CA ALA A 493 18.81 -6.20 -39.37
C ALA A 493 17.95 -5.41 -40.36
N PHE A 494 16.88 -4.76 -39.89
CA PHE A 494 15.99 -3.91 -40.69
C PHE A 494 16.39 -2.43 -40.70
N HIS A 495 17.57 -2.07 -40.15
CA HIS A 495 18.04 -0.68 -40.03
C HIS A 495 17.04 0.27 -39.35
N MET A 496 16.31 -0.23 -38.35
CA MET A 496 15.33 0.55 -37.60
C MET A 496 16.02 1.34 -36.48
N GLU A 497 16.57 2.50 -36.83
CA GLU A 497 17.24 3.47 -35.93
C GLU A 497 16.55 3.66 -34.56
N PRO A 498 15.21 3.88 -34.44
CA PRO A 498 14.58 4.13 -33.15
C PRO A 498 14.61 2.93 -32.19
N PHE A 499 14.95 1.72 -32.65
CA PHE A 499 15.02 0.51 -31.81
C PHE A 499 16.45 0.12 -31.42
N TYR A 500 17.46 0.92 -31.82
CA TYR A 500 18.86 0.66 -31.45
C TYR A 500 19.09 0.66 -29.93
N PHE A 501 18.27 1.37 -29.14
CA PHE A 501 18.36 1.32 -27.67
C PHE A 501 18.23 -0.10 -27.09
N ILE A 502 17.48 -1.00 -27.75
CA ILE A 502 17.34 -2.41 -27.31
C ILE A 502 18.69 -3.13 -27.39
N VAL A 503 19.49 -2.80 -28.39
CA VAL A 503 20.85 -3.32 -28.61
C VAL A 503 21.82 -2.78 -27.54
N VAL A 504 21.59 -1.56 -27.04
CA VAL A 504 22.35 -0.96 -25.93
C VAL A 504 22.04 -1.66 -24.60
N LEU A 505 20.83 -2.20 -24.42
CA LEU A 505 20.41 -2.92 -23.21
C LEU A 505 20.99 -4.35 -23.08
N ARG A 506 21.85 -4.80 -24.00
CA ARG A 506 22.51 -6.13 -23.96
C ARG A 506 23.16 -6.48 -22.60
N PRO A 507 23.82 -5.55 -21.88
CA PRO A 507 24.37 -5.84 -20.54
C PRO A 507 23.34 -6.26 -19.49
N LEU A 508 22.03 -6.00 -19.68
CA LEU A 508 20.98 -6.50 -18.78
C LEU A 508 20.95 -8.04 -18.71
N GLN A 509 21.50 -8.74 -19.71
CA GLN A 509 21.69 -10.19 -19.68
C GLN A 509 22.61 -10.63 -18.53
N LEU A 510 23.54 -9.77 -18.09
CA LEU A 510 24.43 -10.04 -16.95
C LEU A 510 23.66 -10.10 -15.63
N LEU A 511 22.43 -9.59 -15.54
CA LEU A 511 21.60 -9.77 -14.33
C LEU A 511 21.30 -11.25 -14.06
N ARG A 512 21.47 -12.13 -15.05
CA ARG A 512 21.40 -13.59 -14.85
C ARG A 512 22.48 -14.11 -13.89
N LEU A 513 23.63 -13.45 -13.81
CA LEU A 513 24.71 -13.81 -12.87
C LEU A 513 24.25 -13.66 -11.40
N PHE A 514 23.33 -12.73 -11.12
CA PHE A 514 22.77 -12.57 -9.76
C PHE A 514 21.97 -13.80 -9.30
N LYS A 515 21.55 -14.67 -10.22
CA LYS A 515 20.92 -15.95 -9.86
C LYS A 515 21.89 -16.95 -9.27
N ILE A 516 23.21 -16.78 -9.40
CA ILE A 516 24.19 -17.77 -8.95
C ILE A 516 24.34 -17.72 -7.42
N LYS A 517 24.45 -16.51 -6.85
CA LYS A 517 24.61 -16.29 -5.41
C LYS A 517 23.26 -16.17 -4.70
N GLN A 518 23.04 -16.98 -3.66
CA GLN A 518 21.83 -16.94 -2.83
C GLN A 518 21.55 -15.54 -2.24
N ARG A 519 22.60 -14.78 -1.86
CA ARG A 519 22.44 -13.43 -1.29
C ARG A 519 21.72 -12.48 -2.25
N TYR A 520 22.07 -12.48 -3.54
CA TYR A 520 21.42 -11.61 -4.51
C TYR A 520 19.99 -12.06 -4.82
N ARG A 521 19.72 -13.38 -4.82
CA ARG A 521 18.36 -13.91 -4.93
C ARG A 521 17.47 -13.37 -3.80
N ASN A 522 17.93 -13.47 -2.55
CA ASN A 522 17.20 -12.96 -1.39
C ASN A 522 16.92 -11.43 -1.50
N VAL A 523 17.89 -10.63 -1.96
CA VAL A 523 17.71 -9.19 -2.15
C VAL A 523 16.66 -8.88 -3.22
N LEU A 524 16.70 -9.60 -4.35
CA LEU A 524 15.74 -9.37 -5.43
C LEU A 524 14.34 -9.87 -5.07
N ASP A 525 14.23 -11.03 -4.41
CA ASP A 525 12.97 -11.58 -3.93
C ASP A 525 12.30 -10.62 -2.93
N THR A 526 13.07 -10.11 -1.96
CA THR A 526 12.58 -9.11 -1.01
C THR A 526 12.22 -7.79 -1.69
N MET A 527 13.01 -7.33 -2.68
CA MET A 527 12.67 -6.14 -3.47
C MET A 527 11.34 -6.30 -4.20
N PHE A 528 11.10 -7.45 -4.86
CA PHE A 528 9.84 -7.71 -5.57
C PHE A 528 8.65 -7.88 -4.62
N GLU A 529 8.84 -8.48 -3.45
CA GLU A 529 7.80 -8.58 -2.42
C GLU A 529 7.45 -7.21 -1.82
N LEU A 530 8.44 -6.35 -1.64
CA LEU A 530 8.26 -4.99 -1.14
C LEU A 530 7.80 -4.01 -2.22
N PHE A 531 8.00 -4.28 -3.50
CA PHE A 531 7.68 -3.36 -4.60
C PHE A 531 6.24 -2.84 -4.55
N PRO A 532 5.19 -3.66 -4.34
CA PRO A 532 3.84 -3.14 -4.20
C PRO A 532 3.64 -2.24 -2.97
N ARG A 533 4.42 -2.42 -1.90
CA ARG A 533 4.40 -1.54 -0.72
C ARG A 533 5.15 -0.24 -1.01
N MET A 534 6.32 -0.34 -1.64
CA MET A 534 7.13 0.80 -2.05
C MET A 534 6.39 1.66 -3.08
N ALA A 535 5.80 1.09 -4.14
CA ALA A 535 5.02 1.83 -5.13
C ALA A 535 3.88 2.64 -4.49
N ARG A 536 3.27 2.14 -3.41
CA ARG A 536 2.24 2.86 -2.62
C ARG A 536 2.82 3.98 -1.75
N GLY A 537 4.10 3.90 -1.37
CA GLY A 537 4.84 4.97 -0.68
C GLY A 537 5.50 5.97 -1.63
N VAL A 538 6.00 5.53 -2.78
CA VAL A 538 6.67 6.35 -3.81
C VAL A 538 5.67 7.24 -4.54
N LEU A 539 4.43 6.80 -4.73
CA LEU A 539 3.33 7.66 -5.18
C LEU A 539 3.11 8.90 -4.29
N LEU A 540 3.60 8.87 -3.04
CA LEU A 540 3.62 10.04 -2.14
C LEU A 540 4.93 10.80 -2.18
N SER A 541 6.07 10.11 -2.24
CA SER A 541 7.36 10.78 -2.28
C SER A 541 7.56 11.53 -3.60
N GLN A 542 7.10 10.99 -4.74
CA GLN A 542 7.19 11.68 -6.03
C GLN A 542 6.30 12.92 -6.11
N GLN A 543 5.16 12.98 -5.39
CA GLN A 543 4.36 14.21 -5.31
C GLN A 543 5.00 15.29 -4.42
N LEU A 544 5.81 14.90 -3.43
CA LEU A 544 6.57 15.86 -2.61
C LEU A 544 7.85 16.32 -3.32
N GLN A 545 8.47 15.48 -4.15
CA GLN A 545 9.71 15.81 -4.84
C GLN A 545 9.51 16.69 -6.09
N GLN A 546 8.30 16.72 -6.66
CA GLN A 546 7.92 17.71 -7.69
C GLN A 546 7.65 19.12 -7.13
N HIS A 547 7.69 19.31 -5.80
CA HIS A 547 7.60 20.63 -5.17
C HIS A 547 8.98 21.23 -4.81
N SER A 548 10.09 20.54 -5.11
CA SER A 548 11.47 21.03 -4.87
C SER A 548 12.32 21.17 -6.13
N GLN A 549 11.70 21.20 -7.30
CA GLN A 549 12.27 21.73 -8.56
C GLN A 549 11.31 22.79 -9.08
#